data_AF-A0A7K2MPS9-F1
#
_entry.id   AF-A0A7K2MPS9-F1
#
_cell.length_a   1.000
_cell.length_b   1.000
_cell.length_c   1.000
_cell.angle_alpha   90.00
_cell.angle_beta   90.00
_cell.angle_gamma   90.00
#
_symmetry.space_group_name_H-M   'P 1'
#
loop_
_entity.id
_entity.type
_entity.pdbx_description
1 polymer ?
#
loop_
_entity_poly.entity_id
_entity_poly.type
_entity_poly.pdbx_seq_one_letter_code
_entity_poly.pdbx_strand_id
1 'polypeptide(L)'
;MAAGAVHERLAALDLVDHHCHGAVTEDLDRTGFEALLTEGEAWPGVSPFDSPVGLAVRRHCAPLLDLPRHAPADAYVARRAELGAAEVNRRFLRAAGADVFCVDTGFAPHPVTGPAELAAAAGATAYEVVRLESVAEAVAAGGVEPDAYAEAFRTAAWEAVRRPGVAGVKSVAAYRTGFDLDPARPSPAEVTRAAAGWLSRGTGRLDDPVLVRELLWTAVDLGRPLQLHTGFGDGDIRL
;
A
#
# COMPACT_ATOMS: atom_id res chain seq x y z
N MET A 1 10.70 9.05 -34.51
CA MET A 1 9.36 8.74 -35.05
C MET A 1 8.37 9.54 -34.24
N ALA A 2 7.55 10.38 -34.88
CA ALA A 2 6.46 11.04 -34.17
C ALA A 2 5.56 9.95 -33.58
N ALA A 3 5.11 10.16 -32.34
CA ALA A 3 4.14 9.26 -31.72
C ALA A 3 2.88 9.21 -32.60
N GLY A 4 2.31 8.02 -32.81
CA GLY A 4 1.05 7.91 -33.55
C GLY A 4 -0.12 8.49 -32.74
N ALA A 5 -1.22 8.85 -33.42
CA ALA A 5 -2.40 9.48 -32.81
C ALA A 5 -2.96 8.74 -31.57
N VAL A 6 -2.83 7.41 -31.51
CA VAL A 6 -3.22 6.61 -30.34
C VAL A 6 -2.36 6.94 -29.12
N HIS A 7 -1.05 7.06 -29.30
CA HIS A 7 -0.13 7.39 -28.20
C HIS A 7 -0.37 8.81 -27.70
N GLU A 8 -0.55 9.78 -28.60
CA GLU A 8 -0.89 11.16 -28.23
C GLU A 8 -2.20 11.22 -27.45
N ARG A 9 -3.21 10.45 -27.87
CA ARG A 9 -4.49 10.37 -27.16
C ARG A 9 -4.34 9.77 -25.77
N LEU A 10 -3.60 8.67 -25.63
CA LEU A 10 -3.37 8.02 -24.33
C LEU A 10 -2.54 8.90 -23.38
N ALA A 11 -1.53 9.61 -23.91
CA ALA A 11 -0.70 10.51 -23.13
C ALA A 11 -1.44 11.76 -22.61
N ALA A 12 -2.61 12.07 -23.18
CA ALA A 12 -3.46 13.19 -22.77
C ALA A 12 -4.62 12.78 -21.85
N LEU A 13 -4.70 11.51 -21.45
CA LEU A 13 -5.71 11.06 -20.49
C LEU A 13 -5.23 11.29 -19.06
N ASP A 14 -6.14 11.80 -18.23
CA ASP A 14 -5.93 11.89 -16.79
C ASP A 14 -5.95 10.48 -16.18
N LEU A 15 -4.94 10.17 -15.36
CA LEU A 15 -4.80 8.85 -14.76
C LEU A 15 -5.55 8.74 -13.43
N VAL A 16 -6.10 7.57 -13.17
CA VAL A 16 -6.60 7.16 -11.85
C VAL A 16 -5.67 6.09 -11.32
N ASP A 17 -4.88 6.43 -10.32
CA ASP A 17 -4.08 5.46 -9.58
C ASP A 17 -4.98 4.76 -8.56
N HIS A 18 -5.54 3.62 -8.98
CA HIS A 18 -6.53 2.91 -8.18
C HIS A 18 -5.92 2.18 -6.97
N HIS A 19 -4.59 2.09 -6.84
CA HIS A 19 -3.94 1.51 -5.68
C HIS A 19 -2.52 2.06 -5.50
N CYS A 20 -2.34 2.89 -4.48
CA CYS A 20 -1.03 3.38 -4.09
C CYS A 20 -0.89 3.43 -2.56
N HIS A 21 0.29 3.84 -2.11
CA HIS A 21 0.57 4.20 -0.73
C HIS A 21 0.93 5.69 -0.63
N GLY A 22 0.95 6.21 0.60
CA GLY A 22 1.45 7.55 0.84
C GLY A 22 2.92 7.71 0.45
N ALA A 23 3.33 8.93 0.14
CA ALA A 23 4.73 9.25 -0.12
C ALA A 23 5.47 9.47 1.21
N VAL A 24 6.72 9.03 1.31
CA VAL A 24 7.55 9.23 2.51
C VAL A 24 7.71 10.73 2.78
N THR A 25 7.53 11.12 4.04
CA THR A 25 7.51 12.53 4.48
C THR A 25 8.86 13.02 4.98
N GLU A 26 9.79 12.10 5.26
CA GLU A 26 11.12 12.38 5.78
C GLU A 26 12.19 12.38 4.67
N ASP A 27 13.28 13.10 4.92
CA ASP A 27 14.46 13.06 4.04
C ASP A 27 15.17 11.72 4.21
N LEU A 28 15.31 10.98 3.11
CA LEU A 28 15.96 9.69 3.09
C LEU A 28 17.45 9.83 2.77
N ASP A 29 18.28 9.17 3.56
CA ASP A 29 19.66 8.89 3.17
C ASP A 29 19.71 7.80 2.08
N ARG A 30 20.92 7.43 1.65
CA ARG A 30 21.09 6.43 0.59
C ARG A 30 20.50 5.07 0.97
N THR A 31 20.73 4.63 2.21
CA THR A 31 20.26 3.33 2.70
C THR A 31 18.74 3.29 2.75
N GLY A 32 18.11 4.33 3.31
CA GLY A 32 16.66 4.46 3.37
C GLY A 32 16.02 4.53 1.98
N PHE A 33 16.66 5.22 1.03
CA PHE A 33 16.16 5.25 -0.35
C PHE A 33 16.31 3.90 -1.07
N GLU A 34 17.46 3.23 -0.92
CA GLU A 34 17.70 1.92 -1.54
C GLU A 34 16.73 0.84 -1.03
N ALA A 35 16.32 0.91 0.24
CA ALA A 35 15.29 0.04 0.81
C ALA A 35 13.92 0.19 0.14
N LEU A 36 13.62 1.32 -0.51
CA LEU A 36 12.37 1.56 -1.24
C LEU A 36 12.45 1.22 -2.73
N LEU A 37 13.59 0.73 -3.21
CA LEU A 37 13.77 0.30 -4.61
C LEU A 37 13.55 -1.21 -4.81
N THR A 38 13.24 -1.94 -3.74
CA THR A 38 13.09 -3.40 -3.73
C THR A 38 12.05 -3.82 -2.70
N GLU A 39 11.30 -4.88 -3.02
CA GLU A 39 10.42 -5.55 -2.04
C GLU A 39 11.21 -6.53 -1.17
N GLY A 40 12.30 -7.10 -1.70
CA GLY A 40 13.14 -8.06 -0.99
C GLY A 40 14.34 -7.42 -0.28
N GLU A 41 15.10 -8.24 0.43
CA GLU A 41 16.33 -7.81 1.10
C GLU A 41 17.41 -7.35 0.11
N ALA A 42 18.25 -6.39 0.55
CA ALA A 42 19.40 -5.96 -0.22
C ALA A 42 20.38 -7.13 -0.42
N TRP A 43 20.71 -7.43 -1.68
CA TRP A 43 21.69 -8.47 -1.98
C TRP A 43 23.11 -7.96 -1.72
N PRO A 44 23.94 -8.67 -0.94
CA PRO A 44 25.30 -8.23 -0.62
C PRO A 44 26.13 -7.88 -1.87
N GLY A 45 26.64 -6.64 -1.92
CA GLY A 45 27.47 -6.16 -3.02
C GLY A 45 26.71 -5.71 -4.28
N VAL A 46 25.38 -5.72 -4.27
CA VAL A 46 24.54 -5.23 -5.37
C VAL A 46 23.67 -4.08 -4.86
N SER A 47 23.81 -2.90 -5.44
CA SER A 47 22.94 -1.77 -5.10
C SER A 47 21.57 -1.92 -5.78
N PRO A 48 20.44 -1.70 -5.07
CA PRO A 48 19.13 -1.63 -5.69
C PRO A 48 19.03 -0.58 -6.83
N PHE A 49 19.93 0.40 -6.89
CA PHE A 49 20.03 1.32 -8.02
C PHE A 49 20.44 0.67 -9.35
N ASP A 50 21.04 -0.52 -9.30
CA ASP A 50 21.45 -1.30 -10.48
C ASP A 50 20.34 -2.25 -10.97
N SER A 51 19.22 -2.32 -10.25
CA SER A 51 18.03 -3.03 -10.68
C SER A 51 17.29 -2.29 -11.82
N PRO A 52 16.38 -2.95 -12.56
CA PRO A 52 15.50 -2.29 -13.52
C PRO A 52 14.72 -1.11 -12.92
N VAL A 53 14.26 -1.23 -11.66
CA VAL A 53 13.55 -0.15 -10.94
C VAL A 53 14.50 1.03 -10.67
N GLY A 54 15.70 0.76 -10.17
CA GLY A 54 16.73 1.78 -9.92
C GLY A 54 17.14 2.54 -11.19
N LEU A 55 17.25 1.83 -12.32
CA LEU A 55 17.50 2.43 -13.63
C LEU A 55 16.32 3.28 -14.11
N ALA A 56 15.08 2.82 -13.91
CA ALA A 56 13.87 3.55 -14.27
C ALA A 56 13.73 4.85 -13.45
N VAL A 57 13.94 4.79 -12.13
CA VAL A 57 13.93 5.97 -11.26
C VAL A 57 14.95 7.01 -11.74
N ARG A 58 16.20 6.62 -11.96
CA ARG A 58 17.22 7.57 -12.44
C ARG A 58 16.97 8.05 -13.88
N ARG A 59 16.25 7.28 -14.70
CA ARG A 59 15.83 7.70 -16.05
C ARG A 59 14.74 8.77 -16.02
N HIS A 60 13.70 8.55 -15.21
CA HIS A 60 12.44 9.30 -15.25
C HIS A 60 12.39 10.43 -14.22
N CYS A 61 12.93 10.18 -13.02
CA CYS A 61 12.78 11.09 -11.89
C CYS A 61 13.94 12.08 -11.77
N ALA A 62 15.17 11.71 -12.19
CA ALA A 62 16.33 12.61 -12.12
C ALA A 62 16.11 13.94 -12.90
N PRO A 63 15.56 13.95 -14.14
CA PRO A 63 15.26 15.19 -14.85
C PRO A 63 14.26 16.11 -14.13
N LEU A 64 13.34 15.56 -13.34
CA LEU A 64 12.39 16.34 -12.55
C LEU A 64 13.06 17.05 -11.35
N LEU A 65 14.28 16.63 -10.99
CA LEU A 65 15.11 17.24 -9.96
C LEU A 65 16.27 18.07 -10.53
N ASP A 66 16.15 18.47 -11.80
CA ASP A 66 17.15 19.28 -12.52
C ASP A 66 18.48 18.55 -12.76
N LEU A 67 18.46 17.21 -12.76
CA LEU A 67 19.64 16.37 -13.05
C LEU A 67 19.57 15.74 -14.45
N PRO A 68 20.72 15.40 -15.06
CA PRO A 68 20.73 14.59 -16.27
C PRO A 68 20.02 13.24 -16.08
N ARG A 69 19.41 12.73 -17.16
CA ARG A 69 18.90 11.35 -17.20
C ARG A 69 20.02 10.39 -16.82
N HIS A 70 19.73 9.43 -15.95
CA HIS A 70 20.69 8.46 -15.43
C HIS A 70 21.83 9.07 -14.61
N ALA A 71 21.61 10.22 -13.97
CA ALA A 71 22.55 10.77 -13.00
C ALA A 71 23.05 9.68 -12.01
N PRO A 72 24.32 9.75 -11.56
CA PRO A 72 24.85 8.80 -10.57
C PRO A 72 23.97 8.74 -9.32
N ALA A 73 23.85 7.56 -8.70
CA ALA A 73 23.00 7.33 -7.53
C ALA A 73 23.28 8.33 -6.39
N ASP A 74 24.56 8.57 -6.07
CA ASP A 74 24.95 9.51 -5.03
C ASP A 74 24.52 10.95 -5.34
N ALA A 75 24.67 11.38 -6.60
CA ALA A 75 24.22 12.70 -7.02
C ALA A 75 22.69 12.83 -6.96
N TYR A 76 21.97 11.77 -7.31
CA TYR A 76 20.51 11.73 -7.22
C TYR A 76 20.01 11.82 -5.78
N VAL A 77 20.60 11.05 -4.85
CA VAL A 77 20.23 11.08 -3.43
C VAL A 77 20.61 12.43 -2.80
N ALA A 78 21.82 12.95 -3.07
CA ALA A 78 22.24 14.25 -2.58
C ALA A 78 21.29 15.37 -3.03
N ARG A 79 20.87 15.35 -4.31
CA ARG A 79 19.93 16.35 -4.83
C ARG A 79 18.56 16.27 -4.17
N ARG A 80 18.08 15.06 -3.82
CA ARG A 80 16.85 14.89 -3.06
C ARG A 80 16.96 15.52 -1.68
N ALA A 81 18.08 15.28 -0.98
CA ALA A 81 18.33 15.86 0.34
C ALA A 81 18.44 17.40 0.30
N GLU A 82 19.06 17.97 -0.75
CA GLU A 82 19.12 19.43 -0.93
C GLU A 82 17.75 20.09 -1.12
N LEU A 83 16.83 19.41 -1.82
CA LEU A 83 15.48 19.93 -2.09
C LEU A 83 14.52 19.69 -0.93
N GLY A 84 14.69 18.59 -0.19
CA GLY A 84 13.79 18.13 0.85
C GLY A 84 12.60 17.31 0.32
N ALA A 85 12.12 16.37 1.14
CA ALA A 85 11.08 15.40 0.79
C ALA A 85 9.79 16.06 0.29
N ALA A 86 9.35 17.14 0.93
CA ALA A 86 8.14 17.85 0.54
C ALA A 86 8.21 18.41 -0.90
N GLU A 87 9.33 19.02 -1.27
CA GLU A 87 9.51 19.58 -2.62
C GLU A 87 9.63 18.47 -3.67
N VAL A 88 10.37 17.42 -3.32
CA VAL A 88 10.55 16.27 -4.21
C VAL A 88 9.22 15.55 -4.46
N ASN A 89 8.43 15.30 -3.42
CA ASN A 89 7.10 14.69 -3.54
C ASN A 89 6.18 15.57 -4.39
N ARG A 90 6.15 16.89 -4.14
CA ARG A 90 5.36 17.84 -4.94
C ARG A 90 5.71 17.76 -6.43
N ARG A 91 7.00 17.78 -6.78
CA ARG A 91 7.45 17.70 -8.18
C ARG A 91 7.05 16.38 -8.83
N PHE A 92 7.25 15.26 -8.14
CA PHE A 92 7.00 13.93 -8.70
C PHE A 92 5.51 13.64 -8.84
N LEU A 93 4.72 13.93 -7.80
CA LEU A 93 3.28 13.67 -7.82
C LEU A 93 2.57 14.52 -8.87
N ARG A 94 2.96 15.80 -9.03
CA ARG A 94 2.43 16.65 -10.12
C ARG A 94 2.83 16.17 -11.50
N ALA A 95 4.03 15.60 -11.64
CA ALA A 95 4.51 15.07 -12.91
C ALA A 95 3.94 13.67 -13.24
N ALA A 96 3.34 12.97 -12.27
CA ALA A 96 2.78 11.64 -12.47
C ALA A 96 1.55 11.62 -13.38
N GLY A 97 0.86 12.76 -13.55
CA GLY A 97 -0.32 12.88 -14.42
C GLY A 97 -1.55 12.12 -13.89
N ALA A 98 -1.60 11.86 -12.58
CA ALA A 98 -2.74 11.24 -11.92
C ALA A 98 -3.60 12.29 -11.22
N ASP A 99 -4.88 12.30 -11.57
CA ASP A 99 -5.90 13.19 -11.00
C ASP A 99 -6.57 12.59 -9.76
N VAL A 100 -6.49 11.27 -9.61
CA VAL A 100 -7.09 10.52 -8.51
C VAL A 100 -6.10 9.48 -7.98
N PHE A 101 -5.94 9.46 -6.66
CA PHE A 101 -5.19 8.44 -5.93
C PHE A 101 -6.09 7.69 -4.96
N CYS A 102 -6.05 6.36 -4.98
CA CYS A 102 -6.72 5.50 -4.00
C CYS A 102 -5.66 4.88 -3.08
N VAL A 103 -5.52 5.46 -1.90
CA VAL A 103 -4.41 5.23 -0.97
C VAL A 103 -4.75 4.14 0.04
N ASP A 104 -4.02 3.03 0.01
CA ASP A 104 -4.04 2.03 1.08
C ASP A 104 -3.32 2.58 2.32
N THR A 105 -4.10 2.88 3.36
CA THR A 105 -3.64 3.48 4.63
C THR A 105 -3.22 2.45 5.66
N GLY A 106 -3.31 1.16 5.36
CA GLY A 106 -3.01 0.07 6.29
C GLY A 106 -1.55 -0.37 6.33
N PHE A 107 -0.66 0.31 5.60
CA PHE A 107 0.76 -0.01 5.56
C PHE A 107 1.62 1.24 5.52
N ALA A 108 2.40 1.43 6.58
CA ALA A 108 3.29 2.57 6.74
C ALA A 108 4.58 2.12 7.46
N PRO A 109 5.49 1.40 6.78
CA PRO A 109 6.80 1.05 7.33
C PRO A 109 7.68 2.30 7.57
N HIS A 110 7.32 3.42 6.93
CA HIS A 110 7.88 4.75 7.15
C HIS A 110 6.75 5.75 7.43
N PRO A 111 7.04 6.91 8.03
CA PRO A 111 6.11 8.04 8.06
C PRO A 111 5.77 8.49 6.63
N VAL A 112 4.53 8.21 6.22
CA VAL A 112 4.02 8.53 4.87
C VAL A 112 2.85 9.51 4.95
N THR A 113 2.62 10.22 3.85
CA THR A 113 1.47 11.13 3.73
C THR A 113 0.15 10.39 3.90
N GLY A 114 -0.80 10.99 4.61
CA GLY A 114 -2.21 10.60 4.49
C GLY A 114 -2.83 11.01 3.14
N PRO A 115 -4.05 10.55 2.81
CA PRO A 115 -4.71 10.91 1.55
C PRO A 115 -4.79 12.43 1.31
N ALA A 116 -5.16 13.22 2.31
CA ALA A 116 -5.28 14.67 2.18
C ALA A 116 -3.94 15.37 1.87
N GLU A 117 -2.86 14.93 2.51
CA GLU A 117 -1.51 15.46 2.29
C GLU A 117 -0.98 15.07 0.90
N LEU A 118 -1.23 13.82 0.47
CA LEU A 118 -0.89 13.34 -0.87
C LEU A 118 -1.62 14.14 -1.95
N ALA A 119 -2.93 14.35 -1.78
CA ALA A 119 -3.76 15.16 -2.66
C ALA A 119 -3.23 16.60 -2.79
N ALA A 120 -2.87 17.23 -1.66
CA ALA A 120 -2.33 18.59 -1.64
C ALA A 120 -0.98 18.69 -2.38
N ALA A 121 -0.09 17.70 -2.18
CA ALA A 121 1.21 17.67 -2.87
C ALA A 121 1.04 17.45 -4.39
N ALA A 122 0.15 16.54 -4.78
CA ALA A 122 -0.16 16.22 -6.17
C ALA A 122 -0.94 17.32 -6.90
N GLY A 123 -1.74 18.12 -6.18
CA GLY A 123 -2.76 18.97 -6.79
C GLY A 123 -3.91 18.16 -7.37
N ALA A 124 -4.24 17.03 -6.73
CA ALA A 124 -5.16 16.00 -7.20
C ALA A 124 -6.22 15.68 -6.13
N THR A 125 -7.07 14.69 -6.41
CA THR A 125 -7.99 14.10 -5.42
C THR A 125 -7.39 12.81 -4.86
N ALA A 126 -7.60 12.55 -3.57
CA ALA A 126 -7.23 11.27 -2.99
C ALA A 126 -8.38 10.68 -2.16
N TYR A 127 -8.50 9.37 -2.23
CA TYR A 127 -9.44 8.55 -1.47
C TYR A 127 -8.68 7.52 -0.64
N GLU A 128 -9.27 7.07 0.45
CA GLU A 128 -8.75 6.00 1.29
C GLU A 128 -9.25 4.62 0.79
N VAL A 129 -8.35 3.64 0.83
CA VAL A 129 -8.64 2.21 0.73
C VAL A 129 -8.31 1.59 2.09
N VAL A 130 -9.32 1.03 2.74
CA VAL A 130 -9.17 0.46 4.09
C VAL A 130 -8.59 -0.95 4.01
N ARG A 131 -7.44 -1.20 4.63
CA ARG A 131 -6.87 -2.55 4.78
C ARG A 131 -7.57 -3.30 5.91
N LEU A 132 -8.22 -4.41 5.57
CA LEU A 132 -9.04 -5.16 6.52
C LEU A 132 -8.22 -5.87 7.60
N GLU A 133 -7.02 -6.33 7.27
CA GLU A 133 -6.12 -6.94 8.25
C GLU A 133 -5.72 -5.93 9.33
N SER A 134 -5.45 -4.68 8.96
CA SER A 134 -5.13 -3.61 9.92
C SER A 134 -6.32 -3.29 10.83
N VAL A 135 -7.55 -3.31 10.30
CA VAL A 135 -8.76 -3.14 11.11
C VAL A 135 -8.92 -4.29 12.10
N ALA A 136 -8.73 -5.54 11.66
CA ALA A 136 -8.80 -6.71 12.52
C ALA A 136 -7.73 -6.70 13.62
N GLU A 137 -6.50 -6.33 13.27
CA GLU A 137 -5.38 -6.21 14.20
C GLU A 137 -5.62 -5.09 15.22
N ALA A 138 -6.19 -3.96 14.80
CA ALA A 138 -6.58 -2.88 15.72
C ALA A 138 -7.70 -3.31 16.69
N VAL A 139 -8.70 -4.05 16.21
CA VAL A 139 -9.76 -4.63 17.06
C VAL A 139 -9.17 -5.58 18.10
N ALA A 140 -8.22 -6.43 17.69
CA ALA A 140 -7.52 -7.33 18.61
C ALA A 140 -6.69 -6.55 19.65
N ALA A 141 -5.91 -5.56 19.21
CA ALA A 141 -5.09 -4.72 20.08
C ALA A 141 -5.92 -3.89 21.08
N GLY A 142 -7.17 -3.54 20.72
CA GLY A 142 -8.12 -2.86 21.61
C GLY A 142 -8.68 -3.73 22.74
N GLY A 143 -8.42 -5.04 22.72
CA GLY A 143 -8.95 -5.99 23.71
C GLY A 143 -10.38 -6.42 23.37
N VAL A 144 -10.51 -7.59 22.78
CA VAL A 144 -11.80 -8.20 22.42
C VAL A 144 -11.82 -9.65 22.88
N GLU A 145 -12.95 -10.10 23.42
CA GLU A 145 -13.14 -11.51 23.74
C GLU A 145 -13.35 -12.34 22.46
N PRO A 146 -12.88 -13.60 22.41
CA PRO A 146 -12.95 -14.42 21.20
C PRO A 146 -14.36 -14.60 20.61
N ASP A 147 -15.39 -14.67 21.46
CA ASP A 147 -16.79 -14.82 21.05
C ASP A 147 -17.40 -13.51 20.54
N ALA A 148 -16.84 -12.36 20.94
CA ALA A 148 -17.22 -11.04 20.46
C ALA A 148 -16.46 -10.58 19.22
N TYR A 149 -15.35 -11.23 18.87
CA TYR A 149 -14.43 -10.81 17.79
C TYR A 149 -15.13 -10.52 16.47
N ALA A 150 -15.96 -11.45 15.98
CA ALA A 150 -16.58 -11.34 14.66
C ALA A 150 -17.45 -10.08 14.55
N GLU A 151 -18.25 -9.80 15.58
CA GLU A 151 -19.12 -8.63 15.59
C GLU A 151 -18.34 -7.33 15.76
N ALA A 152 -17.32 -7.32 16.62
CA ALA A 152 -16.45 -6.18 16.82
C ALA A 152 -15.71 -5.81 15.52
N PHE A 153 -15.14 -6.80 14.82
CA PHE A 153 -14.49 -6.61 13.53
C PHE A 153 -15.46 -6.09 12.46
N ARG A 154 -16.64 -6.71 12.31
CA ARG A 154 -17.64 -6.25 11.33
C ARG A 154 -18.08 -4.82 11.60
N THR A 155 -18.30 -4.47 12.86
CA THR A 155 -18.66 -3.11 13.28
C THR A 155 -17.57 -2.12 12.89
N ALA A 156 -16.32 -2.41 13.25
CA ALA A 156 -15.18 -1.57 12.91
C ALA A 156 -14.99 -1.41 11.39
N ALA A 157 -15.17 -2.49 10.62
CA ALA A 157 -15.09 -2.43 9.16
C ALA A 157 -16.21 -1.57 8.55
N TRP A 158 -17.45 -1.71 9.03
CA TRP A 158 -18.59 -0.89 8.62
C TRP A 158 -18.39 0.59 8.93
N GLU A 159 -17.89 0.91 10.12
CA GLU A 159 -17.56 2.28 10.51
C GLU A 159 -16.45 2.84 9.61
N ALA A 160 -15.39 2.05 9.37
CA ALA A 160 -14.28 2.46 8.54
C ALA A 160 -14.72 2.85 7.12
N VAL A 161 -15.55 2.04 6.45
CA VAL A 161 -16.00 2.30 5.06
C VAL A 161 -17.11 3.35 4.93
N ARG A 162 -17.70 3.78 6.06
CA ARG A 162 -18.66 4.88 6.12
C ARG A 162 -18.01 6.25 6.28
N ARG A 163 -16.71 6.29 6.63
CA ARG A 163 -15.97 7.56 6.70
C ARG A 163 -15.97 8.24 5.32
N PRO A 164 -16.15 9.58 5.28
CA PRO A 164 -16.03 10.33 4.02
C PRO A 164 -14.68 10.09 3.37
N GLY A 165 -14.67 9.94 2.05
CA GLY A 165 -13.42 9.75 1.28
C GLY A 165 -12.91 8.31 1.21
N VAL A 166 -13.60 7.31 1.77
CA VAL A 166 -13.25 5.90 1.57
C VAL A 166 -13.86 5.37 0.28
N ALA A 167 -13.01 4.90 -0.64
CA ALA A 167 -13.41 4.39 -1.95
C ALA A 167 -13.53 2.86 -2.00
N GLY A 168 -12.83 2.14 -1.12
CA GLY A 168 -12.78 0.68 -1.17
C GLY A 168 -12.09 0.04 0.02
N VAL A 169 -11.89 -1.27 -0.09
CA VAL A 169 -11.16 -2.08 0.90
C VAL A 169 -10.07 -2.89 0.22
N LYS A 170 -9.06 -3.26 0.99
CA LYS A 170 -7.91 -4.06 0.57
C LYS A 170 -7.75 -5.25 1.51
N SER A 171 -7.40 -6.39 0.94
CA SER A 171 -6.84 -7.52 1.67
C SER A 171 -5.43 -7.83 1.18
N VAL A 172 -4.56 -8.17 2.14
CA VAL A 172 -3.21 -8.70 1.94
C VAL A 172 -3.14 -10.19 2.29
N ALA A 173 -4.23 -10.93 2.10
CA ALA A 173 -4.32 -12.38 2.37
C ALA A 173 -3.12 -13.18 1.80
N ALA A 174 -2.63 -12.82 0.61
CA ALA A 174 -1.42 -13.40 0.01
C ALA A 174 -0.19 -13.35 0.93
N TYR A 175 0.02 -12.25 1.66
CA TYR A 175 1.11 -12.13 2.62
C TYR A 175 0.83 -12.87 3.93
N ARG A 176 -0.43 -13.14 4.27
CA ARG A 176 -0.79 -13.75 5.55
C ARG A 176 -0.82 -15.27 5.44
N THR A 177 -1.80 -15.76 4.71
CA THR A 177 -2.17 -17.18 4.66
C THR A 177 -2.02 -17.77 3.27
N GLY A 178 -1.86 -16.92 2.24
CA GLY A 178 -2.06 -17.31 0.85
C GLY A 178 -3.53 -17.39 0.47
N PHE A 179 -3.80 -17.73 -0.78
CA PHE A 179 -5.15 -17.85 -1.35
C PHE A 179 -5.70 -19.27 -1.40
N ASP A 180 -4.97 -20.27 -0.91
CA ASP A 180 -5.49 -21.64 -0.71
C ASP A 180 -6.43 -21.69 0.51
N LEU A 181 -7.52 -20.95 0.39
CA LEU A 181 -8.55 -20.78 1.40
C LEU A 181 -9.81 -21.51 0.94
N ASP A 182 -10.49 -22.18 1.88
CA ASP A 182 -11.83 -22.70 1.63
C ASP A 182 -12.77 -21.53 1.26
N PRO A 183 -13.42 -21.57 0.07
CA PRO A 183 -14.24 -20.47 -0.41
C PRO A 183 -15.52 -20.27 0.40
N ALA A 184 -15.96 -21.26 1.20
CA ALA A 184 -17.15 -21.12 2.02
C ALA A 184 -16.98 -20.01 3.07
N ARG A 185 -18.10 -19.44 3.52
CA ARG A 185 -18.08 -18.54 4.69
C ARG A 185 -17.82 -19.35 5.96
N PRO A 186 -16.86 -18.94 6.82
CA PRO A 186 -16.68 -19.56 8.13
C PRO A 186 -17.97 -19.56 8.96
N SER A 187 -18.21 -20.62 9.71
CA SER A 187 -19.26 -20.64 10.72
C SER A 187 -18.87 -19.77 11.93
N PRO A 188 -19.83 -19.23 12.70
CA PRO A 188 -19.52 -18.46 13.90
C PRO A 188 -18.62 -19.21 14.90
N ALA A 189 -18.84 -20.52 15.07
CA ALA A 189 -18.03 -21.35 15.95
C ALA A 189 -16.58 -21.50 15.47
N GLU A 190 -16.34 -21.54 14.16
CA GLU A 190 -14.98 -21.55 13.61
C GLU A 190 -14.28 -20.21 13.88
N VAL A 191 -14.96 -19.10 13.63
CA VAL A 191 -14.40 -17.76 13.88
C VAL A 191 -14.05 -17.57 15.35
N THR A 192 -14.94 -17.95 16.29
CA THR A 192 -14.66 -17.85 17.73
C THR A 192 -13.47 -18.71 18.16
N ARG A 193 -13.35 -19.95 17.66
CA ARG A 193 -12.19 -20.81 17.97
C ARG A 193 -10.89 -20.23 17.40
N ALA A 194 -10.93 -19.76 16.17
CA ALA A 194 -9.77 -19.15 15.51
C ALA A 194 -9.34 -17.86 16.22
N ALA A 195 -10.30 -17.02 16.62
CA ALA A 195 -10.05 -15.82 17.42
C ALA A 195 -9.41 -16.17 18.77
N ALA A 196 -9.90 -17.18 19.48
CA ALA A 196 -9.31 -17.61 20.76
C ALA A 196 -7.85 -18.07 20.57
N GLY A 197 -7.60 -18.85 19.52
CA GLY A 197 -6.27 -19.30 19.15
C GLY A 197 -5.34 -18.14 18.81
N TRP A 198 -5.79 -17.16 18.02
CA TRP A 198 -4.98 -16.01 17.63
C TRP A 198 -4.72 -15.05 18.77
N LEU A 199 -5.75 -14.64 19.51
CA LEU A 199 -5.66 -13.68 20.62
C LEU A 199 -4.77 -14.19 21.76
N SER A 200 -4.80 -15.50 22.04
CA SER A 200 -3.94 -16.11 23.08
C SER A 200 -2.45 -16.11 22.74
N ARG A 201 -2.05 -15.96 21.46
CA ARG A 201 -0.64 -15.87 21.03
C ARG A 201 -0.04 -14.46 21.22
N GLY A 202 -0.86 -13.48 21.60
CA GLY A 202 -0.52 -12.06 21.58
C GLY A 202 -1.06 -11.40 20.30
N THR A 203 -1.63 -10.20 20.44
CA THR A 203 -2.39 -9.45 19.43
C THR A 203 -1.49 -8.84 18.33
N GLY A 204 -0.75 -9.70 17.63
CA GLY A 204 0.17 -9.33 16.57
C GLY A 204 -0.40 -9.55 15.17
N ARG A 205 0.48 -9.92 14.23
CA ARG A 205 0.13 -10.19 12.83
C ARG A 205 -1.01 -11.21 12.74
N LEU A 206 -2.10 -10.84 12.06
CA LEU A 206 -3.16 -11.79 11.70
C LEU A 206 -2.64 -12.81 10.67
N ASP A 207 -2.61 -14.07 11.07
CA ASP A 207 -2.09 -15.19 10.26
C ASP A 207 -2.98 -16.44 10.27
N ASP A 208 -4.22 -16.32 10.75
CA ASP A 208 -5.19 -17.42 10.80
C ASP A 208 -6.08 -17.46 9.54
N PRO A 209 -6.11 -18.57 8.78
CA PRO A 209 -6.87 -18.66 7.52
C PRO A 209 -8.39 -18.55 7.70
N VAL A 210 -8.94 -18.96 8.85
CA VAL A 210 -10.38 -18.80 9.14
C VAL A 210 -10.71 -17.33 9.32
N LEU A 211 -9.87 -16.60 10.05
CA LEU A 211 -10.07 -15.17 10.27
C LEU A 211 -9.85 -14.37 8.98
N VAL A 212 -8.86 -14.70 8.17
CA VAL A 212 -8.67 -14.08 6.83
C VAL A 212 -9.90 -14.31 5.94
N ARG A 213 -10.49 -15.52 5.94
CA ARG A 213 -11.76 -15.79 5.24
C ARG A 213 -12.91 -14.93 5.76
N GLU A 214 -13.00 -14.72 7.08
CA GLU A 214 -14.01 -13.84 7.67
C GLU A 214 -13.82 -12.38 7.20
N LEU A 215 -12.57 -11.90 7.05
CA LEU A 215 -12.30 -10.58 6.46
C LEU A 215 -12.84 -10.49 5.03
N LEU A 216 -12.55 -11.50 4.19
CA LEU A 216 -12.95 -11.53 2.78
C LEU A 216 -14.48 -11.57 2.63
N TRP A 217 -15.17 -12.38 3.42
CA TRP A 217 -16.64 -12.42 3.41
C TRP A 217 -17.26 -11.15 3.96
N THR A 218 -16.64 -10.53 4.98
CA THR A 218 -17.05 -9.20 5.44
C THR A 218 -16.90 -8.17 4.31
N ALA A 219 -15.80 -8.20 3.55
CA ALA A 219 -15.59 -7.31 2.41
C ALA A 219 -16.71 -7.43 1.35
N VAL A 220 -17.16 -8.65 1.07
CA VAL A 220 -18.30 -8.92 0.18
C VAL A 220 -19.56 -8.25 0.71
N ASP A 221 -19.84 -8.39 2.01
CA ASP A 221 -21.02 -7.80 2.66
C ASP A 221 -20.99 -6.27 2.69
N LEU A 222 -19.81 -5.65 2.79
CA LEU A 222 -19.65 -4.19 2.73
C LEU A 222 -20.04 -3.60 1.37
N GLY A 223 -20.05 -4.41 0.30
CA GLY A 223 -20.46 -3.99 -1.05
C GLY A 223 -19.56 -2.93 -1.68
N ARG A 224 -18.30 -2.81 -1.22
CA ARG A 224 -17.29 -1.90 -1.77
C ARG A 224 -16.34 -2.65 -2.70
N PRO A 225 -15.63 -1.96 -3.61
CA PRO A 225 -14.52 -2.57 -4.34
C PRO A 225 -13.50 -3.19 -3.36
N LEU A 226 -13.23 -4.48 -3.54
CA LEU A 226 -12.22 -5.23 -2.80
C LEU A 226 -10.98 -5.41 -3.68
N GLN A 227 -9.86 -4.92 -3.19
CA GLN A 227 -8.54 -5.14 -3.78
C GLN A 227 -7.90 -6.35 -3.09
N LEU A 228 -7.37 -7.28 -3.89
CA LEU A 228 -6.59 -8.42 -3.39
C LEU A 228 -5.17 -8.25 -3.89
N HIS A 229 -4.20 -8.19 -2.98
CA HIS A 229 -2.80 -8.25 -3.40
C HIS A 229 -2.49 -9.63 -3.98
N THR A 230 -1.85 -9.69 -5.15
CA THR A 230 -1.42 -10.93 -5.80
C THR A 230 -0.18 -10.68 -6.65
N GLY A 231 0.58 -11.73 -6.96
CA GLY A 231 1.74 -11.66 -7.84
C GLY A 231 3.03 -11.27 -7.12
N PHE A 232 3.57 -10.09 -7.43
CA PHE A 232 4.90 -9.70 -6.97
C PHE A 232 4.89 -9.22 -5.52
N GLY A 233 5.79 -9.74 -4.69
CA GLY A 233 5.97 -9.36 -3.29
C GLY A 233 7.34 -9.81 -2.75
N ASP A 234 7.55 -9.57 -1.46
CA ASP A 234 8.76 -9.98 -0.72
C ASP A 234 8.78 -11.50 -0.42
N GLY A 235 9.74 -11.94 0.40
CA GLY A 235 9.88 -13.35 0.77
C GLY A 235 8.72 -13.91 1.61
N ASP A 236 7.86 -13.07 2.18
CA ASP A 236 6.73 -13.49 3.01
C ASP A 236 5.47 -13.80 2.19
N ILE A 237 5.43 -13.44 0.90
CA ILE A 237 4.26 -13.68 0.06
C ILE A 237 4.02 -15.18 -0.20
N ARG A 238 2.76 -15.59 -0.16
CA ARG A 238 2.29 -16.95 -0.47
C ARG A 238 1.23 -16.86 -1.56
N LEU A 239 1.49 -17.49 -2.70
CA LEU A 239 0.59 -17.56 -3.86
C LEU A 239 0.17 -18.99 -4.17
#